data_AF-A0A9D8UTZ4-F1
#
_entry.id   AF-A0A9D8UTZ4-F1
#
_cell.length_a   1.000
_cell.length_b   1.000
_cell.length_c   1.000
_cell.angle_alpha   90.00
_cell.angle_beta   90.00
_cell.angle_gamma   90.00
#
_symmetry.space_group_name_H-M   'P 1'
#
loop_
_entity.id
_entity.type
_entity.pdbx_description
1 polymer ?
#
loop_
_entity_poly.entity_id
_entity_poly.type
_entity_poly.pdbx_seq_one_letter_code
_entity_poly.pdbx_strand_id
1 'polypeptide(L)'
;MCVRSVLALVALVFLAGCVSQSVSDKPAYVTSYAAANYNQVLAKTKLVPDPHTGWTKVYGPIVPNRTVSKQAFYAVHARIDGGKTRFRLEIAGLFPRRVYLGDVYSNGRLLKSKVLDRERTNCGYNCTTVETVAIELSRSDMAVYAAEGISVKIVGRRDDLVVSVPASYFAAVLAFYSRHLERS
;
A
#
# COMPACT_ATOMS: atom_id res chain seq x y z
N MET A 1 69.17 -16.83 15.09
CA MET A 1 68.22 -16.92 16.22
C MET A 1 67.73 -15.50 16.49
N CYS A 2 66.48 -15.19 16.10
CA CYS A 2 65.33 -15.05 17.02
C CYS A 2 65.33 -13.67 17.72
N VAL A 3 64.27 -12.85 17.79
CA VAL A 3 62.87 -12.85 17.35
C VAL A 3 62.39 -11.37 17.36
N ARG A 4 61.54 -11.06 16.38
CA ARG A 4 60.43 -10.08 16.31
C ARG A 4 60.13 -9.14 17.50
N SER A 5 59.76 -7.90 17.18
CA SER A 5 58.76 -7.07 17.88
C SER A 5 58.18 -6.07 16.86
N VAL A 6 57.07 -6.39 16.18
CA VAL A 6 55.68 -6.02 16.53
C VAL A 6 55.50 -4.50 16.66
N LEU A 7 55.01 -3.88 15.58
CA LEU A 7 54.36 -2.57 15.63
C LEU A 7 52.98 -2.74 14.99
N ALA A 8 51.97 -2.47 15.82
CA ALA A 8 50.57 -2.79 15.60
C ALA A 8 49.92 -1.87 14.57
N LEU A 9 49.21 -2.48 13.62
CA LEU A 9 48.20 -1.83 12.78
C LEU A 9 46.97 -1.53 13.65
N VAL A 10 46.72 -0.25 13.95
CA VAL A 10 45.42 0.18 14.49
C VAL A 10 44.50 0.47 13.31
N ALA A 11 43.69 -0.52 12.96
CA ALA A 11 42.51 -0.34 12.13
C ALA A 11 41.30 -0.12 13.07
N LEU A 12 40.87 1.13 13.25
CA LEU A 12 39.51 1.48 13.67
C LEU A 12 38.78 1.92 12.38
N VAL A 13 37.90 1.11 11.78
CA VAL A 13 36.51 0.78 12.17
C VAL A 13 35.63 2.04 12.29
N PHE A 14 34.49 1.98 11.59
CA PHE A 14 33.38 2.94 11.49
C PHE A 14 33.39 3.96 10.34
N LEU A 15 33.50 3.46 9.11
CA LEU A 15 32.78 4.05 7.97
C LEU A 15 31.95 2.94 7.29
N ALA A 16 30.91 2.48 7.97
CA ALA A 16 29.93 1.58 7.38
C ALA A 16 28.53 2.13 7.68
N GLY A 17 27.79 2.41 6.62
CA GLY A 17 26.34 2.48 6.68
C GLY A 17 25.72 3.85 6.44
N CYS A 18 26.08 4.54 5.35
CA CYS A 18 24.98 5.12 4.57
C CYS A 18 24.14 3.93 4.10
N VAL A 19 23.11 3.57 4.88
CA VAL A 19 22.12 2.58 4.48
C VAL A 19 21.37 3.19 3.32
N SER A 20 21.87 2.96 2.11
CA SER A 20 21.10 3.13 0.89
C SER A 20 19.85 2.27 1.05
N GLN A 21 18.71 2.91 1.34
CA GLN A 21 17.40 2.26 1.35
C GLN A 21 17.27 1.52 0.02
N SER A 22 17.30 0.20 0.10
CA SER A 22 17.27 -0.64 -1.07
C SER A 22 15.98 -0.37 -1.85
N VAL A 23 16.05 -0.34 -3.18
CA VAL A 23 14.90 -0.19 -4.10
C VAL A 23 13.78 -1.22 -3.80
N SER A 24 14.10 -2.26 -3.02
CA SER A 24 13.22 -3.28 -2.45
C SER A 24 12.07 -2.74 -1.57
N ASP A 25 12.12 -1.50 -1.08
CA ASP A 25 11.11 -0.98 -0.14
C ASP A 25 9.84 -0.44 -0.83
N LYS A 26 9.88 -0.13 -2.14
CA LYS A 26 8.70 0.39 -2.86
C LYS A 26 7.65 -0.68 -3.18
N PRO A 27 6.34 -0.46 -2.94
CA PRO A 27 5.29 -1.42 -3.28
C PRO A 27 5.36 -1.87 -4.74
N ALA A 28 5.14 -3.15 -4.98
CA ALA A 28 5.13 -3.72 -6.32
C ALA A 28 3.89 -3.24 -7.11
N TYR A 29 3.93 -3.35 -8.43
CA TYR A 29 2.79 -3.06 -9.31
C TYR A 29 2.29 -4.34 -9.97
N VAL A 30 0.97 -4.45 -10.11
CA VAL A 30 0.32 -5.51 -10.92
C VAL A 30 -0.79 -4.90 -11.78
N THR A 31 -1.11 -5.53 -12.90
CA THR A 31 -2.23 -5.12 -13.76
C THR A 31 -3.58 -5.45 -13.09
N SER A 32 -4.68 -4.88 -13.58
CA SER A 32 -6.02 -5.21 -13.07
C SER A 32 -6.39 -6.68 -13.29
N TYR A 33 -5.91 -7.30 -14.39
CA TYR A 33 -6.07 -8.73 -14.63
C TYR A 33 -5.26 -9.56 -13.62
N ALA A 34 -4.01 -9.17 -13.36
CA ALA A 34 -3.17 -9.83 -12.38
C ALA A 34 -3.73 -9.69 -10.94
N ALA A 35 -4.43 -8.61 -10.63
CA ALA A 35 -5.11 -8.42 -9.35
C ALA A 35 -6.25 -9.45 -9.12
N ALA A 36 -6.88 -9.93 -10.19
CA ALA A 36 -7.85 -11.02 -10.14
C ALA A 36 -7.21 -12.41 -9.96
N ASN A 37 -5.88 -12.51 -9.96
CA ASN A 37 -5.15 -13.76 -9.77
C ASN A 37 -4.48 -13.81 -8.39
N TYR A 38 -4.99 -14.67 -7.52
CA TYR A 38 -4.50 -14.85 -6.15
C TYR A 38 -2.99 -15.07 -6.08
N ASN A 39 -2.43 -15.97 -6.89
CA ASN A 39 -1.01 -16.32 -6.83
C ASN A 39 -0.12 -15.15 -7.26
N GLN A 40 -0.56 -14.36 -8.24
CA GLN A 40 0.20 -13.19 -8.70
C GLN A 40 0.18 -12.07 -7.65
N VAL A 41 -0.95 -11.83 -7.00
CA VAL A 41 -1.03 -10.86 -5.89
C VAL A 41 -0.18 -11.33 -4.72
N LEU A 42 -0.28 -12.60 -4.34
CA LEU A 42 0.48 -13.18 -3.22
C LEU A 42 1.99 -13.05 -3.45
N ALA A 43 2.47 -13.38 -4.65
CA ALA A 43 3.88 -13.30 -5.01
C ALA A 43 4.44 -11.86 -5.04
N LYS A 44 3.57 -10.86 -5.15
CA LYS A 44 3.94 -9.44 -5.18
C LYS A 44 3.61 -8.70 -3.88
N THR A 45 2.96 -9.38 -2.94
CA THR A 45 2.73 -8.89 -1.58
C THR A 45 4.01 -9.05 -0.76
N LYS A 46 4.34 -8.06 0.06
CA LYS A 46 5.60 -8.07 0.81
C LYS A 46 5.49 -7.42 2.19
N LEU A 47 6.46 -7.75 3.05
CA LEU A 47 6.72 -7.04 4.30
C LEU A 47 7.67 -5.87 4.03
N VAL A 48 7.34 -4.71 4.59
CA VAL A 48 8.19 -3.52 4.57
C VAL A 48 8.42 -3.09 6.02
N PRO A 49 9.61 -3.36 6.59
CA PRO A 49 9.97 -2.86 7.91
C PRO A 49 10.23 -1.35 7.83
N ASP A 50 9.73 -0.61 8.81
CA ASP A 50 9.92 0.83 8.93
C ASP A 50 11.04 1.08 9.98
N PRO A 51 12.24 1.52 9.54
CA PRO A 51 13.40 1.60 10.43
C PRO A 51 13.29 2.71 11.49
N HIS A 52 12.36 3.65 11.33
CA HIS A 52 12.20 4.78 12.25
C HIS A 52 11.16 4.50 13.34
N THR A 53 10.15 3.70 13.01
CA THR A 53 9.06 3.38 13.94
C THR A 53 9.16 1.97 14.53
N GLY A 54 9.99 1.11 13.94
CA GLY A 54 10.09 -0.31 14.29
C GLY A 54 8.87 -1.13 13.84
N TRP A 55 7.93 -0.52 13.11
CA TRP A 55 6.73 -1.20 12.63
C TRP A 55 7.03 -2.03 11.39
N THR A 56 6.26 -3.10 11.20
CA THR A 56 6.24 -3.83 9.93
C THR A 56 4.91 -3.59 9.23
N LYS A 57 4.97 -3.25 7.95
CA LYS A 57 3.79 -3.08 7.09
C LYS A 57 3.70 -4.23 6.10
N VAL A 58 2.52 -4.83 5.94
CA VAL A 58 2.21 -5.66 4.78
C VAL A 58 1.73 -4.74 3.67
N TYR A 59 2.37 -4.80 2.50
CA TYR A 59 1.98 -4.07 1.30
C TYR A 59 1.50 -5.05 0.24
N GLY A 60 0.20 -5.00 -0.09
CA GLY A 60 -0.30 -5.53 -1.36
C GLY A 60 0.23 -4.71 -2.55
N PRO A 61 0.26 -5.29 -3.76
CA PRO A 61 0.73 -4.56 -4.92
C PRO A 61 -0.24 -3.45 -5.32
N ILE A 62 0.28 -2.34 -5.83
CA ILE A 62 -0.51 -1.26 -6.41
C ILE A 62 -1.12 -1.74 -7.71
N VAL A 63 -2.42 -1.54 -7.84
CA VAL A 63 -3.18 -1.92 -9.03
C VAL A 63 -3.69 -0.65 -9.71
N PRO A 64 -3.24 -0.34 -10.93
CA PRO A 64 -3.91 0.64 -11.76
C PRO A 64 -5.31 0.13 -12.11
N ASN A 65 -6.31 0.97 -11.86
CA ASN A 65 -7.68 0.79 -12.31
C ASN A 65 -7.98 1.90 -13.33
N ARG A 66 -8.01 1.54 -14.60
CA ARG A 66 -8.39 2.46 -15.67
C ARG A 66 -9.87 2.27 -15.97
N THR A 67 -10.67 3.27 -15.63
CA THR A 67 -11.97 3.44 -16.26
C THR A 67 -11.80 4.40 -17.44
N VAL A 68 -12.65 4.28 -18.47
CA VAL A 68 -12.46 4.93 -19.79
C VAL A 68 -12.15 6.43 -19.72
N SER A 69 -12.56 7.13 -18.65
CA SER A 69 -12.32 8.56 -18.45
C SER A 69 -11.39 8.94 -17.29
N LYS A 70 -10.96 7.99 -16.44
CA LYS A 70 -10.24 8.27 -15.18
C LYS A 70 -9.20 7.19 -14.87
N GLN A 71 -8.01 7.63 -14.47
CA GLN A 71 -7.00 6.74 -13.93
C GLN A 71 -7.12 6.73 -12.41
N ALA A 72 -7.32 5.55 -11.84
CA ALA A 72 -7.28 5.34 -10.41
C ALA A 72 -6.26 4.24 -10.08
N PHE A 73 -5.91 4.17 -8.80
CA PHE A 73 -5.02 3.16 -8.26
C PHE A 73 -5.58 2.70 -6.93
N TYR A 74 -5.36 1.44 -6.59
CA TYR A 74 -5.65 0.95 -5.26
C TYR A 74 -4.56 0.03 -4.74
N ALA A 75 -4.45 -0.04 -3.41
CA ALA A 75 -3.65 -1.02 -2.71
C ALA A 75 -4.22 -1.29 -1.31
N VAL A 76 -4.05 -2.51 -0.80
CA VAL A 76 -4.34 -2.82 0.60
C VAL A 76 -3.05 -2.89 1.39
N HIS A 77 -3.09 -2.27 2.57
CA HIS A 77 -1.99 -2.20 3.50
C HIS A 77 -2.43 -2.73 4.86
N ALA A 78 -1.56 -3.45 5.55
CA ALA A 78 -1.73 -3.78 6.96
C ALA A 78 -0.60 -3.12 7.75
N ARG A 79 -0.95 -2.30 8.74
CA ARG A 79 0.00 -1.80 9.74
C ARG A 79 -0.11 -2.64 11.00
N ILE A 80 1.05 -2.98 11.57
CA ILE A 80 1.17 -3.81 12.76
C ILE A 80 1.89 -3.02 13.83
N ASP A 81 1.24 -2.85 14.97
CA ASP A 81 1.70 -2.01 16.07
C ASP A 81 1.41 -2.73 17.39
N GLY A 82 2.43 -3.36 17.98
CA GLY A 82 2.33 -4.05 19.28
C GLY A 82 1.19 -5.09 19.36
N GLY A 83 1.03 -5.91 18.32
CA GLY A 83 -0.05 -6.93 18.24
C GLY A 83 -1.40 -6.40 17.75
N LYS A 84 -1.57 -5.07 17.59
CA LYS A 84 -2.76 -4.49 16.96
C LYS A 84 -2.53 -4.36 15.46
N THR A 85 -3.45 -4.91 14.67
CA THR A 85 -3.42 -4.78 13.21
C THR A 85 -4.52 -3.85 12.73
N ARG A 86 -4.16 -2.94 11.83
CA ARG A 86 -5.10 -2.06 11.13
C ARG A 86 -4.91 -2.22 9.64
N PHE A 87 -5.94 -2.70 8.96
CA PHE A 87 -5.95 -2.77 7.50
C PHE A 87 -6.49 -1.47 6.94
N ARG A 88 -5.96 -1.07 5.78
CA ARG A 88 -6.46 0.05 5.00
C ARG A 88 -6.49 -0.32 3.53
N LEU A 89 -7.61 -0.04 2.89
CA LEU A 89 -7.67 0.03 1.44
C LEU A 89 -7.45 1.48 1.03
N GLU A 90 -6.30 1.77 0.41
CA GLU A 90 -5.98 3.07 -0.13
C GLU A 90 -6.39 3.12 -1.60
N ILE A 91 -7.08 4.19 -1.98
CA ILE A 91 -7.56 4.43 -3.34
C ILE A 91 -7.16 5.85 -3.73
N ALA A 92 -6.40 5.97 -4.81
CA ALA A 92 -5.97 7.24 -5.37
C ALA A 92 -6.64 7.46 -6.73
N GLY A 93 -7.18 8.65 -6.96
CA GLY A 93 -7.73 9.07 -8.25
C GLY A 93 -6.93 10.20 -8.87
N LEU A 94 -6.66 10.10 -10.18
CA LEU A 94 -6.04 11.16 -10.98
C LEU A 94 -7.11 11.88 -11.78
N PHE A 95 -7.21 13.19 -11.58
CA PHE A 95 -8.24 14.02 -12.19
C PHE A 95 -7.60 15.16 -12.99
N PRO A 96 -8.11 15.49 -14.20
CA PRO A 96 -7.60 16.61 -15.02
C PRO A 96 -8.04 17.98 -14.49
N ARG A 97 -8.69 18.02 -13.32
CA ARG A 97 -9.21 19.20 -12.64
C ARG A 97 -9.19 18.95 -11.14
N ARG A 98 -9.34 20.01 -10.35
CA ARG A 98 -9.40 19.89 -8.90
C ARG A 98 -10.71 19.25 -8.46
N VAL A 99 -10.61 18.06 -7.88
CA VAL A 99 -11.69 17.29 -7.24
C VAL A 99 -11.43 17.28 -5.74
N TYR A 100 -12.46 17.01 -4.94
CA TYR A 100 -12.35 16.84 -3.50
C TYR A 100 -13.10 15.58 -3.14
N LEU A 101 -12.40 14.46 -3.02
CA LEU A 101 -13.00 13.21 -2.61
C LEU A 101 -13.39 13.28 -1.13
N GLY A 102 -14.44 12.56 -0.77
CA GLY A 102 -15.00 12.52 0.59
C GLY A 102 -15.58 11.15 0.91
N ASP A 103 -16.90 11.11 1.07
CA ASP A 103 -17.63 9.92 1.53
C ASP A 103 -17.45 8.72 0.59
N VAL A 104 -17.31 7.54 1.19
CA VAL A 104 -17.14 6.28 0.47
C VAL A 104 -18.32 5.37 0.76
N TYR A 105 -18.96 4.88 -0.29
CA TYR A 105 -20.10 3.97 -0.19
C TYR A 105 -19.78 2.62 -0.82
N SER A 106 -20.30 1.53 -0.23
CA SER A 106 -20.36 0.21 -0.85
C SER A 106 -21.71 -0.41 -0.56
N ASN A 107 -22.38 -0.94 -1.61
CA ASN A 107 -23.72 -1.53 -1.49
C ASN A 107 -24.72 -0.63 -0.73
N GLY A 108 -24.68 0.68 -0.98
CA GLY A 108 -25.55 1.67 -0.32
C GLY A 108 -25.16 2.04 1.12
N ARG A 109 -24.11 1.43 1.70
CA ARG A 109 -23.64 1.69 3.06
C ARG A 109 -22.44 2.62 3.05
N LEU A 110 -22.46 3.63 3.93
CA LEU A 110 -21.31 4.50 4.17
C LEU A 110 -20.21 3.70 4.90
N LEU A 111 -19.00 3.72 4.34
CA LEU A 111 -17.82 3.09 4.93
C LEU A 111 -17.02 4.12 5.72
N LYS A 112 -16.33 3.66 6.77
CA LYS A 112 -15.41 4.50 7.54
C LYS A 112 -14.17 4.81 6.69
N SER A 113 -14.07 6.04 6.22
CA SER A 113 -12.98 6.50 5.37
C SER A 113 -12.29 7.75 5.90
N LYS A 114 -11.09 8.02 5.37
CA LYS A 114 -10.31 9.23 5.64
C LYS A 114 -9.64 9.69 4.35
N VAL A 115 -9.73 10.98 4.04
CA VAL A 115 -8.91 11.61 3.00
C VAL A 115 -7.47 11.68 3.51
N LEU A 116 -6.55 11.03 2.79
CA LEU A 116 -5.13 11.00 3.15
C LEU A 116 -4.38 12.16 2.53
N ASP A 117 -4.66 12.46 1.27
CA ASP A 117 -3.88 13.43 0.51
C ASP A 117 -4.71 14.12 -0.58
N ARG A 118 -4.34 15.36 -0.88
CA ARG A 118 -4.91 16.25 -1.90
C ARG A 118 -3.79 16.95 -2.65
N GLU A 119 -3.04 16.19 -3.42
CA GLU A 119 -1.85 16.67 -4.10
C GLU A 119 -2.18 17.19 -5.51
N ARG A 120 -1.47 18.23 -5.95
CA ARG A 120 -1.49 18.72 -7.32
C ARG A 120 -0.14 18.40 -7.96
N THR A 121 -0.13 17.52 -8.97
CA THR A 121 1.11 16.84 -9.39
C THR A 121 1.73 17.39 -10.67
N ASN A 122 0.97 18.02 -11.56
CA ASN A 122 1.52 18.62 -12.78
C ASN A 122 0.59 19.74 -13.25
N CYS A 123 1.11 20.95 -13.47
CA CYS A 123 0.36 22.10 -13.97
C CYS A 123 1.07 22.82 -15.13
N GLY A 124 1.85 22.08 -15.94
CA GLY A 124 2.51 22.66 -17.12
C GLY A 124 1.51 23.00 -18.24
N TYR A 125 0.88 21.99 -18.84
CA TYR A 125 -0.10 22.16 -19.93
C TYR A 125 -1.54 21.91 -19.47
N ASN A 126 -1.76 20.93 -18.60
CA ASN A 126 -3.04 20.64 -17.93
C ASN A 126 -2.76 20.35 -16.45
N CYS A 127 -3.61 20.84 -15.55
CA CYS A 127 -3.47 20.60 -14.12
C CYS A 127 -4.05 19.24 -13.69
N THR A 128 -3.19 18.28 -13.36
CA THR A 128 -3.62 17.00 -12.77
C THR A 128 -3.62 17.09 -11.24
N THR A 129 -4.71 16.61 -10.63
CA THR A 129 -4.87 16.49 -9.16
C THR A 129 -4.93 15.02 -8.79
N VAL A 130 -4.21 14.64 -7.72
CA VAL A 130 -4.26 13.32 -7.11
C VAL A 130 -4.99 13.45 -5.77
N GLU A 131 -6.10 12.74 -5.63
CA GLU A 131 -6.83 12.65 -4.37
C GLU A 131 -6.75 11.21 -3.87
N THR A 132 -6.31 11.03 -2.62
CA THR A 132 -6.17 9.71 -2.00
C THR A 132 -7.10 9.58 -0.81
N VAL A 133 -7.89 8.50 -0.79
CA VAL A 133 -8.78 8.14 0.31
C VAL A 133 -8.41 6.76 0.84
N ALA A 134 -8.39 6.61 2.15
CA ALA A 134 -8.24 5.33 2.82
C ALA A 134 -9.56 4.89 3.44
N ILE A 135 -9.90 3.62 3.26
CA ILE A 135 -11.00 2.95 3.94
C ILE A 135 -10.39 2.11 5.05
N GLU A 136 -10.83 2.30 6.29
CA GLU A 136 -10.37 1.48 7.41
C GLU A 136 -11.07 0.12 7.39
N LEU A 137 -10.28 -0.95 7.43
CA LEU A 137 -10.77 -2.32 7.36
C LEU A 137 -10.41 -3.08 8.63
N SER A 138 -11.40 -3.74 9.22
CA SER A 138 -11.19 -4.74 10.26
C SER A 138 -10.72 -6.06 9.64
N ARG A 139 -10.26 -6.99 10.48
CA ARG A 139 -9.94 -8.35 10.04
C ARG A 139 -11.17 -9.09 9.49
N SER A 140 -12.35 -8.86 10.09
CA SER A 140 -13.61 -9.41 9.59
C SER A 140 -13.97 -8.85 8.22
N ASP A 141 -13.77 -7.55 7.99
CA ASP A 141 -14.01 -6.95 6.66
C ASP A 141 -13.08 -7.57 5.61
N MET A 142 -11.79 -7.74 5.95
CA MET A 142 -10.84 -8.43 5.08
C MET A 142 -11.27 -9.85 4.73
N ALA A 143 -11.82 -10.61 5.69
CA ALA A 143 -12.29 -11.97 5.46
C ALA A 143 -13.53 -12.01 4.55
N VAL A 144 -14.48 -11.09 4.76
CA VAL A 144 -15.66 -10.93 3.89
C VAL A 144 -15.21 -10.57 2.46
N TYR A 145 -14.39 -9.53 2.31
CA TYR A 145 -13.92 -9.10 0.99
C TYR A 145 -12.95 -10.07 0.33
N ALA A 146 -12.32 -10.97 1.08
CA ALA A 146 -11.57 -12.11 0.51
C ALA A 146 -12.47 -13.14 -0.18
N ALA A 147 -13.75 -13.21 0.20
CA ALA A 147 -14.72 -14.09 -0.44
C ALA A 147 -15.42 -13.42 -1.64
N GLU A 148 -15.79 -12.14 -1.51
CA GLU A 148 -16.68 -11.48 -2.48
C GLU A 148 -16.05 -10.30 -3.24
N GLY A 149 -14.89 -9.79 -2.79
CA GLY A 149 -14.31 -8.54 -3.28
C GLY A 149 -15.06 -7.33 -2.72
N ILE A 150 -14.81 -6.15 -3.31
CA ILE A 150 -15.58 -4.95 -2.97
C ILE A 150 -15.69 -4.04 -4.19
N SER A 151 -16.83 -3.39 -4.36
CA SER A 151 -16.98 -2.21 -5.22
C SER A 151 -17.35 -1.01 -4.37
N VAL A 152 -16.62 0.09 -4.55
CA VAL A 152 -16.83 1.32 -3.80
C VAL A 152 -17.08 2.49 -4.73
N LYS A 153 -17.99 3.36 -4.33
CA LYS A 153 -18.19 4.69 -4.91
C LYS A 153 -17.71 5.75 -3.94
N ILE A 154 -16.71 6.51 -4.35
CA ILE A 154 -16.17 7.64 -3.62
C ILE A 154 -16.81 8.91 -4.19
N VAL A 155 -17.60 9.59 -3.37
CA VAL A 155 -18.30 10.81 -3.77
C VAL A 155 -17.40 12.01 -3.52
N GLY A 156 -17.32 12.91 -4.49
CA GLY A 156 -16.61 14.16 -4.36
C GLY A 156 -17.40 15.37 -4.86
N ARG A 157 -16.99 16.57 -4.43
CA ARG A 157 -17.71 17.84 -4.70
C ARG A 157 -17.83 18.20 -6.20
N ARG A 158 -17.07 17.54 -7.08
CA ARG A 158 -16.97 17.87 -8.52
C ARG A 158 -16.88 16.65 -9.43
N ASP A 159 -16.65 15.49 -8.84
CA ASP A 159 -16.51 14.24 -9.55
C ASP A 159 -16.62 13.10 -8.54
N ASP A 160 -16.96 11.93 -9.02
CA ASP A 160 -16.95 10.68 -8.25
C ASP A 160 -15.88 9.73 -8.78
N LEU A 161 -15.57 8.70 -8.00
CA LEU A 161 -14.69 7.63 -8.42
C LEU A 161 -15.29 6.29 -8.02
N VAL A 162 -15.37 5.36 -8.97
CA VAL A 162 -15.81 3.98 -8.69
C VAL A 162 -14.62 3.06 -8.87
N VAL A 163 -14.36 2.25 -7.86
CA VAL A 163 -13.27 1.27 -7.85
C VAL A 163 -13.79 -0.08 -7.40
N SER A 164 -13.48 -1.11 -8.18
CA SER A 164 -13.72 -2.50 -7.82
C SER A 164 -12.39 -3.20 -7.54
N VAL A 165 -12.32 -3.88 -6.41
CA VAL A 165 -11.16 -4.67 -5.96
C VAL A 165 -11.61 -6.14 -5.89
N PRO A 166 -10.92 -7.05 -6.59
CA PRO A 166 -11.36 -8.45 -6.68
C PRO A 166 -11.10 -9.21 -5.37
N ALA A 167 -11.92 -10.23 -5.12
CA ALA A 167 -11.84 -11.08 -3.92
C ALA A 167 -10.44 -11.71 -3.74
N SER A 168 -9.87 -12.20 -4.84
CA SER A 168 -8.53 -12.79 -4.90
C SER A 168 -7.44 -11.87 -4.34
N TYR A 169 -7.59 -10.55 -4.50
CA TYR A 169 -6.63 -9.58 -4.01
C TYR A 169 -6.62 -9.55 -2.49
N PHE A 170 -7.80 -9.41 -1.87
CA PHE A 170 -7.93 -9.45 -0.41
C PHE A 170 -7.50 -10.80 0.17
N ALA A 171 -7.90 -11.90 -0.47
CA ALA A 171 -7.52 -13.24 -0.05
C ALA A 171 -6.00 -13.41 -0.03
N ALA A 172 -5.29 -12.94 -1.05
CA ALA A 172 -3.83 -13.03 -1.12
C ALA A 172 -3.13 -12.18 -0.05
N VAL A 173 -3.57 -10.94 0.14
CA VAL A 173 -3.00 -10.03 1.14
C VAL A 173 -3.23 -10.58 2.57
N LEU A 174 -4.46 -11.06 2.84
CA LEU A 174 -4.80 -11.65 4.13
C LEU A 174 -4.01 -12.94 4.40
N ALA A 175 -3.89 -13.83 3.40
CA ALA A 175 -3.11 -15.05 3.53
C ALA A 175 -1.62 -14.77 3.77
N PHE A 176 -1.06 -13.77 3.07
CA PHE A 176 0.31 -13.34 3.31
C PHE A 176 0.50 -12.84 4.75
N TYR A 177 -0.41 -11.97 5.22
CA TYR A 177 -0.40 -11.46 6.59
C TYR A 177 -0.44 -12.60 7.62
N SER A 178 -1.42 -13.51 7.53
CA SER A 178 -1.59 -14.57 8.52
C SER A 178 -0.41 -15.55 8.56
N ARG A 179 0.27 -15.79 7.43
CA ARG A 179 1.47 -16.66 7.38
C ARG A 179 2.67 -16.10 8.14
N HIS A 180 2.84 -14.78 8.12
CA HIS A 180 4.06 -14.16 8.64
C HIS A 180 3.90 -13.61 10.06
N LEU A 181 2.68 -13.25 10.46
CA LEU A 181 2.50 -12.33 11.59
C LEU A 181 1.50 -12.81 12.64
N GLU A 182 0.67 -13.81 12.34
CA GLU A 182 -0.16 -14.48 13.35
C GLU A 182 0.52 -15.70 13.98
N ARG A 183 1.68 -16.10 13.45
CA ARG A 183 2.48 -17.22 13.95
C ARG A 183 3.65 -16.78 14.85
N SER A 184 3.79 -15.48 15.07
CA SER A 184 4.79 -14.85 15.96
C SER A 184 4.14 -14.46 17.28
#